data_AF-A0A6I3V0Q1-F1
#
_entry.id   AF-A0A6I3V0Q1-F1
#
_cell.length_a   1.000
_cell.length_b   1.000
_cell.length_c   1.000
_cell.angle_alpha   90.00
_cell.angle_beta   90.00
_cell.angle_gamma   90.00
#
_symmetry.space_group_name_H-M   'P 1'
#
loop_
_entity.id
_entity.type
_entity.pdbx_description
1 polymer ?
#
loop_
_entity_poly.entity_id
_entity_poly.type
_entity_poly.pdbx_seq_one_letter_code
_entity_poly.pdbx_strand_id
1 'polypeptide(L)'
;VETATAMSILMQGMSFIELGQEFGRTKLLATGENGELTAADRERAMNSYNAPDSVNQVNWNLINERQESIEFIRQIIRLKTQTSAFSYPTYEEV
;
A
#
# COMPACT_ATOMS: atom_id res chain seq x y z
N VAL A 1 0.99 5.19 7.40
CA VAL A 1 0.48 4.18 6.43
C VAL A 1 0.31 2.83 7.11
N GLU A 2 1.33 2.34 7.81
CA GLU A 2 1.34 1.04 8.52
C GLU A 2 0.12 0.76 9.39
N THR A 3 -0.32 1.72 10.22
CA THR A 3 -1.50 1.53 11.09
C THR A 3 -2.77 1.21 10.31
N ALA A 4 -3.05 1.96 9.23
CA ALA A 4 -4.24 1.76 8.42
C ALA A 4 -4.21 0.41 7.69
N THR A 5 -3.04 0.05 7.13
CA THR A 5 -2.84 -1.26 6.50
C THR A 5 -3.00 -2.39 7.51
N ALA A 6 -2.43 -2.25 8.71
CA ALA A 6 -2.54 -3.26 9.76
C ALA A 6 -3.99 -3.47 10.21
N MET A 7 -4.73 -2.37 10.43
CA MET A 7 -6.16 -2.44 10.74
C MET A 7 -6.93 -3.17 9.63
N SER A 8 -6.70 -2.81 8.36
CA SER A 8 -7.36 -3.46 7.23
C SER A 8 -7.03 -4.95 7.10
N ILE A 9 -5.82 -5.38 7.47
CA ILE A 9 -5.44 -6.79 7.45
C ILE A 9 -6.12 -7.54 8.60
N LEU A 10 -6.12 -6.98 9.81
CA LEU A 10 -6.63 -7.66 11.01
C LEU A 10 -8.16 -7.66 11.13
N MET A 11 -8.88 -6.92 10.28
CA MET A 11 -10.34 -7.00 10.20
C MET A 11 -10.82 -8.37 9.72
N GLN A 12 -12.03 -8.75 10.14
CA GLN A 12 -12.71 -9.97 9.68
C GLN A 12 -12.91 -9.96 8.17
N GLY A 13 -12.99 -11.16 7.59
CA GLY A 13 -13.17 -11.36 6.15
C GLY A 13 -11.86 -11.24 5.35
N MET A 14 -12.03 -10.96 4.06
CA MET A 14 -10.94 -10.95 3.08
C MET A 14 -10.18 -9.63 3.09
N SER A 15 -8.89 -9.71 3.35
CA SER A 15 -7.99 -8.56 3.25
C SER A 15 -7.47 -8.41 1.82
N PHE A 16 -7.46 -7.17 1.32
CA PHE A 16 -6.88 -6.80 0.03
C PHE A 16 -5.82 -5.72 0.23
N ILE A 17 -4.69 -5.83 -0.48
CA ILE A 17 -3.57 -4.90 -0.38
C ILE A 17 -3.15 -4.52 -1.80
N GLU A 18 -3.03 -3.23 -2.09
CA GLU A 18 -2.44 -2.78 -3.35
C GLU A 18 -0.91 -2.94 -3.29
N LEU A 19 -0.31 -3.45 -4.37
CA LEU A 19 1.15 -3.52 -4.51
C LEU A 19 1.80 -2.15 -4.27
N GLY A 20 2.62 -2.09 -3.23
CA GLY A 20 3.32 -0.89 -2.81
C GLY A 20 2.73 -0.18 -1.60
N GLN A 21 1.56 -0.60 -1.12
CA GLN A 21 1.02 -0.10 0.15
C GLN A 21 1.93 -0.48 1.33
N GLU A 22 2.63 -1.61 1.25
CA GLU A 22 3.56 -2.12 2.26
C GLU A 22 4.87 -1.34 2.38
N PHE A 23 5.26 -0.60 1.33
CA PHE A 23 6.47 0.23 1.32
C PHE A 23 6.19 1.72 1.01
N GLY A 24 4.92 2.14 1.04
CA GLY A 24 4.53 3.53 0.84
C GLY A 24 4.77 4.05 -0.58
N ARG A 25 4.46 3.24 -1.59
CA ARG A 25 4.51 3.63 -3.01
C ARG A 25 3.74 4.91 -3.27
N THR A 26 4.33 5.79 -4.08
CA THR A 26 3.70 7.00 -4.58
C THR A 26 3.62 6.97 -6.11
N LYS A 27 2.55 7.54 -6.65
CA LYS A 27 2.38 7.85 -8.08
C LYS A 27 2.54 9.35 -8.36
N LEU A 28 2.74 10.15 -7.32
CA LEU A 28 2.83 11.60 -7.42
C LEU A 28 4.28 12.00 -7.74
N LEU A 29 4.50 12.36 -9.00
CA LEU A 29 5.79 12.83 -9.52
C LEU A 29 5.63 14.28 -9.97
N ALA A 30 6.46 15.18 -9.44
CA ALA A 30 6.47 16.58 -9.86
C ALA A 30 7.15 16.73 -11.22
N THR A 31 6.47 17.40 -12.16
CA THR A 31 7.00 17.70 -13.50
C THR A 31 7.06 19.19 -13.82
N GLY A 32 6.66 20.06 -12.88
CA GLY A 32 6.74 21.51 -13.02
C GLY A 32 8.17 22.05 -12.90
N GLU A 33 8.31 23.34 -13.19
CA GLU A 33 9.58 24.06 -12.96
C GLU A 33 9.99 23.94 -11.48
N ASN A 34 11.30 23.82 -11.23
CA ASN A 34 11.86 23.66 -9.89
C ASN A 34 11.33 22.46 -9.07
N GLY A 35 10.76 21.45 -9.72
CA GLY A 35 10.21 20.27 -9.05
C GLY A 35 8.86 20.54 -8.38
N GLU A 36 8.11 21.54 -8.84
CA GLU A 36 6.77 21.83 -8.34
C GLU A 36 5.73 20.83 -8.86
N LEU A 37 4.74 20.53 -8.01
CA LEU A 37 3.60 19.70 -8.37
C LEU A 37 2.58 20.50 -9.18
N THR A 38 2.39 20.09 -10.42
CA THR A 38 1.34 20.67 -11.28
C THR A 38 -0.04 20.09 -10.95
N ALA A 39 -1.10 20.68 -11.51
CA ALA A 39 -2.43 20.08 -11.47
C ALA A 39 -2.48 18.74 -12.23
N ALA A 40 -1.79 18.67 -13.38
CA ALA A 40 -1.71 17.47 -14.20
C ALA A 40 -1.01 16.30 -13.48
N ASP A 41 0.01 16.58 -12.66
CA ASP A 41 0.69 15.55 -11.86
C ASP A 41 -0.27 14.90 -10.85
N ARG A 42 -1.14 15.71 -10.23
CA ARG A 42 -2.14 15.22 -9.28
C ARG A 42 -3.23 14.41 -9.97
N GLU A 43 -3.72 14.88 -11.11
CA GLU A 43 -4.73 14.17 -11.90
C GLU A 43 -4.21 12.81 -12.37
N ARG A 44 -2.98 12.78 -12.89
CA ARG A 44 -2.31 11.56 -13.33
C ARG A 44 -2.06 10.58 -12.18
N ALA A 45 -1.69 11.07 -11.00
CA ALA A 45 -1.50 10.24 -9.82
C ALA A 45 -2.82 9.64 -9.32
N MET A 46 -3.95 10.35 -9.49
CA MET A 46 -5.28 9.90 -9.09
C MET A 46 -5.85 8.82 -10.02
N ASN A 47 -5.61 8.91 -11.32
CA ASN A 47 -6.00 7.88 -12.29
C ASN A 47 -4.86 7.57 -13.27
N SER A 48 -4.04 6.58 -12.92
CA SER A 48 -2.78 6.32 -13.61
C SER A 48 -2.87 5.31 -14.77
N TYR A 49 -4.07 5.02 -15.28
CA TYR A 49 -4.31 3.95 -16.27
C TYR A 49 -3.47 4.09 -17.55
N ASN A 50 -3.18 5.32 -17.98
CA ASN A 50 -2.35 5.64 -19.15
C ASN A 50 -1.11 6.48 -18.80
N ALA A 51 -0.74 6.54 -17.51
CA ALA A 51 0.42 7.27 -17.05
C ALA A 51 1.73 6.54 -17.43
N PRO A 52 2.83 7.27 -17.67
CA PRO A 52 4.12 6.68 -18.01
C PRO A 52 4.71 5.84 -16.87
N ASP A 53 5.71 5.02 -17.20
CA ASP A 53 6.41 4.15 -16.25
C ASP A 53 6.99 4.94 -15.07
N SER A 54 7.48 6.17 -15.28
CA SER A 54 7.98 7.02 -14.20
C SER A 54 6.97 7.27 -13.08
N VAL A 55 5.68 7.10 -13.34
CA VAL A 55 4.58 7.19 -12.38
C VAL A 55 4.14 5.81 -11.88
N ASN A 56 4.07 4.82 -12.77
CA ASN A 56 3.51 3.50 -12.46
C ASN A 56 4.54 2.46 -12.00
N GLN A 57 5.84 2.69 -12.16
CA GLN A 57 6.86 1.69 -11.85
C GLN A 57 6.91 1.33 -10.36
N VAL A 58 7.37 0.10 -10.09
CA VAL A 58 7.79 -0.30 -8.74
C VAL A 58 9.18 0.27 -8.49
N ASN A 59 9.32 1.10 -7.45
CA ASN A 59 10.60 1.65 -7.07
C ASN A 59 11.35 0.67 -6.14
N TRP A 60 12.26 -0.12 -6.71
CA TRP A 60 13.07 -1.09 -5.97
C TRP A 60 14.04 -0.46 -4.96
N ASN A 61 14.51 0.77 -5.21
CA ASN A 61 15.33 1.48 -4.24
C ASN A 61 14.50 1.82 -2.99
N LEU A 62 13.25 2.28 -3.19
CA LEU A 62 12.33 2.53 -2.09
C LEU A 62 12.01 1.26 -1.29
N ILE A 63 11.85 0.12 -1.96
CA ILE A 63 11.71 -1.18 -1.29
C ILE A 63 12.92 -1.47 -0.40
N ASN A 64 14.13 -1.28 -0.92
CA ASN A 64 15.36 -1.48 -0.15
C ASN A 64 15.46 -0.52 1.04
N GLU A 65 14.95 0.71 0.92
CA GLU A 65 14.91 1.70 2.00
C GLU A 65 13.81 1.42 3.05
N ARG A 66 12.73 0.75 2.68
CA ARG A 66 11.52 0.57 3.51
C ARG A 66 11.38 -0.84 4.08
N GLN A 67 12.50 -1.53 4.32
CA GLN A 67 12.49 -2.90 4.85
C GLN A 67 11.78 -3.02 6.20
N GLU A 68 11.86 -2.02 7.08
CA GLU A 68 11.15 -2.02 8.37
C GLU A 68 9.63 -2.03 8.19
N SER A 69 9.09 -1.19 7.31
CA SER A 69 7.66 -1.16 6.99
C SER A 69 7.19 -2.48 6.36
N ILE A 70 7.99 -3.03 5.45
CA ILE A 70 7.70 -4.33 4.81
C ILE A 70 7.68 -5.44 5.85
N GLU A 71 8.66 -5.47 6.77
CA GLU A 71 8.74 -6.45 7.84
C GLU A 71 7.55 -6.33 8.80
N PHE A 72 7.18 -5.11 9.17
CA PHE A 72 5.99 -4.86 9.98
C PHE A 72 4.73 -5.46 9.32
N ILE A 73 4.48 -5.15 8.04
CA ILE A 73 3.32 -5.71 7.32
C ILE A 73 3.40 -7.25 7.21
N ARG A 74 4.60 -7.81 7.01
CA ARG A 74 4.83 -9.26 7.00
C ARG A 74 4.42 -9.90 8.33
N GLN A 75 4.76 -9.29 9.47
CA GLN A 75 4.35 -9.77 10.79
C GLN A 75 2.84 -9.66 11.00
N ILE A 76 2.18 -8.61 10.49
CA ILE A 76 0.72 -8.48 10.58
C ILE A 76 0.00 -9.55 9.74
N ILE A 77 0.46 -9.82 8.51
CA ILE A 77 -0.08 -10.92 7.67
C ILE A 77 0.12 -12.27 8.37
N ARG A 78 1.29 -12.48 8.99
CA ARG A 78 1.55 -13.69 9.78
C ARG A 78 0.57 -13.79 10.95
N LEU A 79 0.33 -12.71 11.67
CA LEU A 79 -0.65 -12.68 12.76
C LEU A 79 -2.06 -13.05 12.28
N LYS A 80 -2.54 -12.49 11.16
CA LYS A 80 -3.85 -12.83 10.59
C LYS A 80 -3.96 -14.32 10.22
N THR A 81 -2.89 -14.90 9.68
CA THR A 81 -2.91 -16.29 9.15
C THR A 81 -2.64 -17.36 10.21
N GLN A 82 -2.08 -17.00 11.37
CA GLN A 82 -1.76 -17.95 12.45
C GLN A 82 -2.91 -18.19 13.44
N THR A 83 -3.95 -17.36 13.44
CA THR A 83 -5.10 -17.52 14.33
C THR A 83 -6.41 -17.29 13.58
N SER A 84 -7.44 -18.05 13.91
CA SER A 84 -8.78 -17.85 13.35
C SER A 84 -9.45 -16.57 13.83
N ALA A 85 -8.96 -15.96 14.93
CA ALA A 85 -9.55 -14.77 15.54
C ALA A 85 -9.73 -13.57 14.60
N PHE A 86 -8.98 -13.52 13.48
CA PHE A 86 -9.06 -12.44 12.48
C PHE A 86 -9.71 -12.87 11.16
N SER A 87 -10.22 -14.10 11.07
CA SER A 87 -10.78 -14.68 9.84
C SER A 87 -11.87 -15.72 10.15
N TYR A 88 -12.80 -15.39 11.06
CA TYR A 88 -13.93 -16.28 11.33
C TYR A 88 -14.80 -16.44 10.06
N PRO A 89 -15.26 -17.66 9.75
CA PRO A 89 -16.02 -17.91 8.52
C PRO A 89 -17.49 -17.48 8.64
N THR A 90 -18.01 -17.32 9.85
CA THR A 90 -19.40 -16.95 10.12
C THR A 90 -19.52 -15.73 11.02
N TYR A 91 -20.68 -15.07 10.97
CA TYR A 91 -20.93 -13.88 11.78
C TYR A 91 -21.09 -14.22 13.26
N GLU A 92 -21.64 -15.39 13.58
CA GLU A 92 -21.88 -15.86 14.94
C GLU A 92 -20.58 -16.11 15.73
N GLU A 93 -19.46 -16.31 15.05
CA GLU A 93 -18.14 -16.52 15.64
C GLU A 93 -17.38 -15.20 15.92
N VAL A 94 -17.82 -14.09 15.33
CA VAL A 94 -17.21 -12.75 15.49
C VAL A 94 -17.66 -12.09 16.79
#